data_AF-A0A1H7YC12-F1
#
_entry.id   AF-A0A1H7YC12-F1
#
_cell.length_a   1.000
_cell.length_b   1.000
_cell.length_c   1.000
_cell.angle_alpha   90.00
_cell.angle_beta   90.00
_cell.angle_gamma   90.00
#
_symmetry.space_group_name_H-M   'P 1'
#
loop_
_entity.id
_entity.type
_entity.pdbx_description
1 polymer ?
#
loop_
_entity_poly.entity_id
_entity_poly.type
_entity_poly.pdbx_seq_one_letter_code
_entity_poly.pdbx_strand_id
1 'polypeptide(L)'
;MRGVAWWAVVSSSAAPVVLVAGWVVAAGLQGPGYDPFTDTISELAGAGAVDPWLMAGAIGVLGVCHLVTALGLRAAGAAGRIALGAGGATAILVALSPVPMSGGSMRHSTGVVIGYSLLALWPALAARRSRQPSAWGLRPMLAGMVTALFLLGALWFLEELWGHGDAGVAERVLTAGQALWPLFVVASCLLTGLPGRAPVGLARRDPAAVRDAWGDGRVQAGGMSAKTLVTVHAVVPGPRPFRRVEIQGYDAGPAFRAEDVLRLCRDRGHHDVNLDDPAQVTWVGGDAATWS
;
A
#
# COMPACT_ATOMS: atom_id res chain seq x y z
N MET A 1 -4.57 15.14 1.88
CA MET A 1 -4.76 13.96 1.03
C MET A 1 -6.21 13.50 1.20
N ARG A 2 -7.04 13.54 0.16
CA ARG A 2 -8.44 13.07 0.30
C ARG A 2 -8.39 11.56 0.53
N GLY A 3 -8.67 11.15 1.77
CA GLY A 3 -8.55 9.76 2.23
C GLY A 3 -9.38 8.81 1.40
N VAL A 4 -8.98 7.53 1.42
CA VAL A 4 -9.81 6.45 0.89
C VAL A 4 -11.19 6.55 1.53
N ALA A 5 -12.24 6.50 0.72
CA ALA A 5 -13.59 6.56 1.24
C ALA A 5 -13.87 5.33 2.12
N TRP A 6 -14.55 5.49 3.26
CA TRP A 6 -14.82 4.40 4.20
C TRP A 6 -15.54 3.22 3.53
N TRP A 7 -16.43 3.50 2.58
CA TRP A 7 -17.14 2.49 1.81
C TRP A 7 -16.23 1.70 0.88
N ALA A 8 -15.08 2.23 0.47
CA ALA A 8 -14.08 1.48 -0.28
C ALA A 8 -13.36 0.45 0.60
N VAL A 9 -13.23 0.73 1.90
CA VAL A 9 -12.70 -0.23 2.89
C VAL A 9 -13.69 -1.37 3.07
N VAL A 10 -14.96 -1.05 3.24
CA VAL A 10 -16.03 -2.06 3.38
C VAL A 10 -16.13 -2.92 2.12
N SER A 11 -16.21 -2.31 0.92
CA SER A 11 -16.34 -3.08 -0.33
C SER A 11 -15.11 -3.94 -0.63
N SER A 12 -13.90 -3.41 -0.44
CA SER A 12 -12.67 -4.18 -0.67
C SER A 12 -12.47 -5.31 0.35
N SER A 13 -12.96 -5.14 1.59
CA SER A 13 -12.94 -6.21 2.59
C SER A 13 -14.01 -7.28 2.34
N ALA A 14 -15.21 -6.86 1.91
CA ALA A 14 -16.31 -7.76 1.63
C ALA A 14 -16.03 -8.68 0.43
N ALA A 15 -15.37 -8.18 -0.61
CA ALA A 15 -15.02 -8.92 -1.83
C ALA A 15 -14.42 -10.33 -1.56
N PRO A 16 -13.24 -10.46 -0.92
CA PRO A 16 -12.64 -11.77 -0.67
C PRO A 16 -13.47 -12.62 0.30
N VAL A 17 -14.13 -12.02 1.29
CA VAL A 17 -14.95 -12.76 2.27
C VAL A 17 -16.16 -13.41 1.60
N VAL A 18 -16.90 -12.64 0.80
CA VAL A 18 -18.08 -13.13 0.08
C VAL A 18 -17.69 -14.19 -0.94
N LEU A 19 -16.58 -14.00 -1.65
CA LEU A 19 -16.08 -14.97 -2.61
C LEU A 19 -15.73 -16.32 -1.93
N VAL A 20 -14.92 -16.28 -0.87
CA VAL A 20 -14.49 -17.48 -0.13
C VAL A 20 -15.70 -18.18 0.50
N ALA A 21 -16.55 -17.43 1.19
CA ALA A 21 -17.76 -17.99 1.79
C ALA A 21 -18.69 -18.60 0.74
N GLY A 22 -18.84 -17.92 -0.40
CA GLY A 22 -19.64 -18.38 -1.53
C GLY A 22 -19.21 -19.74 -2.04
N TRP A 23 -17.92 -19.92 -2.37
CA TRP A 23 -17.46 -21.21 -2.87
C TRP A 23 -17.46 -22.28 -1.77
N VAL A 24 -17.18 -21.94 -0.50
CA VAL A 24 -17.17 -22.92 0.60
C VAL A 24 -18.57 -23.48 0.83
N VAL A 25 -19.58 -22.59 0.86
CA VAL A 25 -20.98 -22.99 1.01
C VAL A 25 -21.44 -23.77 -0.22
N ALA A 26 -21.20 -23.26 -1.43
CA ALA A 26 -21.61 -23.93 -2.67
C ALA A 26 -20.96 -25.31 -2.81
N ALA A 27 -19.67 -25.45 -2.51
CA ALA A 27 -18.96 -26.73 -2.51
C ALA A 27 -19.51 -27.72 -1.49
N GLY A 28 -19.84 -27.25 -0.28
CA GLY A 28 -20.39 -28.09 0.78
C GLY A 28 -21.79 -28.64 0.49
N LEU A 29 -22.49 -28.07 -0.48
CA LEU A 29 -23.80 -28.54 -0.95
C LEU A 29 -23.69 -29.52 -2.13
N GLN A 30 -22.52 -29.65 -2.76
CA GLN A 30 -22.35 -30.57 -3.88
C GLN A 30 -22.32 -32.02 -3.41
N GLY A 31 -22.76 -32.92 -4.29
CA GLY A 31 -22.77 -34.37 -4.04
C GLY A 31 -21.38 -35.03 -4.20
N PRO A 32 -21.29 -36.37 -4.06
CA PRO A 32 -20.04 -37.12 -4.10
C PRO A 32 -19.24 -37.03 -5.42
N GLY A 33 -19.84 -36.51 -6.49
CA GLY A 33 -19.18 -36.34 -7.78
C GLY A 33 -18.40 -35.03 -7.93
N TYR A 34 -18.43 -34.14 -6.93
CA TYR A 34 -17.68 -32.89 -6.93
C TYR A 34 -16.28 -33.09 -6.35
N ASP A 35 -15.27 -32.59 -7.07
CA ASP A 35 -13.88 -32.58 -6.66
C ASP A 35 -13.35 -31.13 -6.62
N PRO A 36 -13.02 -30.55 -5.45
CA PRO A 36 -12.53 -29.18 -5.35
C PRO A 36 -11.17 -28.95 -6.01
N PHE A 37 -10.41 -30.00 -6.35
CA PHE A 37 -9.13 -29.87 -7.03
C PHE A 37 -9.32 -29.58 -8.52
N THR A 38 -10.21 -30.32 -9.18
CA THR A 38 -10.48 -30.18 -10.62
C THR A 38 -11.63 -29.23 -10.90
N ASP A 39 -12.70 -29.26 -10.08
CA ASP A 39 -13.92 -28.51 -10.33
C ASP A 39 -13.77 -27.05 -9.91
N THR A 40 -14.05 -26.19 -10.87
CA THR A 40 -13.89 -24.75 -10.84
C THR A 40 -14.98 -24.07 -9.99
N ILE A 41 -14.66 -22.89 -9.48
CA ILE A 41 -15.64 -21.92 -8.96
C ILE A 41 -16.69 -21.61 -10.04
N SER A 42 -16.27 -21.53 -11.30
CA SER A 42 -17.18 -21.29 -12.43
C SER A 42 -18.20 -22.42 -12.62
N GLU A 43 -17.81 -23.68 -12.37
CA GLU A 43 -18.72 -24.82 -12.37
C GLU A 43 -19.69 -24.81 -11.19
N LEU A 44 -19.27 -24.35 -10.00
CA LEU A 44 -20.17 -24.13 -8.86
C LEU A 44 -21.27 -23.08 -9.15
N ALA A 45 -21.05 -22.20 -10.11
CA ALA A 45 -22.05 -21.24 -10.61
C ALA A 45 -22.76 -21.73 -11.90
N GLY A 46 -22.43 -22.92 -12.38
CA GLY A 46 -22.92 -23.49 -13.63
C GLY A 46 -24.31 -24.13 -13.50
N ALA A 47 -24.98 -24.31 -14.63
CA ALA A 47 -26.36 -24.84 -14.67
C ALA A 47 -26.49 -26.27 -14.10
N GLY A 48 -25.38 -27.02 -14.00
CA GLY A 48 -25.34 -28.37 -13.44
C GLY A 48 -25.07 -28.43 -11.93
N ALA A 49 -24.72 -27.32 -11.27
CA ALA A 49 -24.43 -27.31 -9.84
C ALA A 49 -25.69 -27.36 -8.99
N VAL A 50 -25.57 -27.88 -7.77
CA VAL A 50 -26.60 -27.72 -6.73
C VAL A 50 -26.63 -26.25 -6.30
N ASP A 51 -27.82 -25.63 -6.33
CA ASP A 51 -28.04 -24.23 -5.96
C ASP A 51 -27.05 -23.22 -6.59
N PRO A 52 -26.96 -23.16 -7.94
CA PRO A 52 -25.92 -22.40 -8.65
C PRO A 52 -26.00 -20.89 -8.42
N TRP A 53 -27.17 -20.41 -8.00
CA TRP A 53 -27.42 -19.02 -7.65
C TRP A 53 -26.58 -18.56 -6.44
N LEU A 54 -26.14 -19.47 -5.56
CA LEU A 54 -25.27 -19.14 -4.43
C LEU A 54 -23.92 -18.61 -4.90
N MET A 55 -23.23 -19.40 -5.74
CA MET A 55 -21.92 -19.02 -6.26
C MET A 55 -22.05 -17.89 -7.27
N ALA A 56 -23.02 -17.94 -8.19
CA ALA A 56 -23.27 -16.85 -9.14
C ALA A 56 -23.56 -15.53 -8.42
N GLY A 57 -24.38 -15.57 -7.35
CA GLY A 57 -24.65 -14.42 -6.50
C GLY A 57 -23.39 -13.88 -5.81
N ALA A 58 -22.54 -14.75 -5.28
CA ALA A 58 -21.26 -14.36 -4.68
C ALA A 58 -20.32 -13.68 -5.70
N ILE A 59 -20.24 -14.19 -6.93
CA ILE A 59 -19.48 -13.57 -8.03
C ILE A 59 -20.10 -12.20 -8.41
N GLY A 60 -21.43 -12.10 -8.44
CA GLY A 60 -22.13 -10.84 -8.69
C GLY A 60 -21.80 -9.78 -7.63
N VAL A 61 -21.87 -10.14 -6.35
CA VAL A 61 -21.52 -9.27 -5.22
C VAL A 61 -20.03 -8.90 -5.25
N LEU A 62 -19.16 -9.84 -5.60
CA LEU A 62 -17.73 -9.57 -5.83
C LEU A 62 -17.55 -8.48 -6.90
N GLY A 63 -18.25 -8.59 -8.02
CA GLY A 63 -18.20 -7.60 -9.10
C GLY A 63 -18.69 -6.21 -8.67
N VAL A 64 -19.79 -6.15 -7.90
CA VAL A 64 -20.27 -4.90 -7.28
C VAL A 64 -19.23 -4.31 -6.32
N CYS A 65 -18.60 -5.15 -5.50
CA CYS A 65 -17.54 -4.71 -4.59
C CYS A 65 -16.33 -4.11 -5.34
N HIS A 66 -15.96 -4.67 -6.50
CA HIS A 66 -14.90 -4.14 -7.34
C HIS A 66 -15.27 -2.78 -7.95
N LEU A 67 -16.50 -2.63 -8.46
CA LEU A 67 -17.03 -1.35 -8.97
C LEU A 67 -17.03 -0.27 -7.88
N VAL A 68 -17.57 -0.59 -6.71
CA VAL A 68 -17.56 0.33 -5.57
C VAL A 68 -16.11 0.68 -5.24
N THR A 69 -15.23 -0.29 -4.98
CA THR A 69 -13.82 -0.03 -4.64
C THR A 69 -13.12 0.87 -5.67
N ALA A 70 -13.37 0.66 -6.96
CA ALA A 70 -12.83 1.49 -8.04
C ALA A 70 -13.25 2.97 -7.96
N LEU A 71 -14.49 3.27 -7.57
CA LEU A 71 -14.97 4.64 -7.39
C LEU A 71 -14.31 5.33 -6.19
N GLY A 72 -13.94 4.57 -5.16
CA GLY A 72 -13.48 5.10 -3.87
C GLY A 72 -11.99 5.20 -3.72
N LEU A 73 -11.24 4.42 -4.50
CA LEU A 73 -9.78 4.39 -4.50
C LEU A 73 -9.21 5.55 -5.32
N ARG A 74 -9.53 6.80 -4.96
CA ARG A 74 -9.10 8.01 -5.70
C ARG A 74 -7.59 8.19 -5.76
N ALA A 75 -6.84 7.58 -4.83
CA ALA A 75 -5.39 7.57 -4.84
C ALA A 75 -4.79 6.81 -6.05
N ALA A 76 -5.49 5.80 -6.58
CA ALA A 76 -5.04 5.05 -7.75
C ALA A 76 -5.12 5.89 -9.05
N GLY A 77 -4.27 5.56 -10.02
CA GLY A 77 -4.35 6.06 -11.39
C GLY A 77 -5.73 5.86 -12.00
N ALA A 78 -6.18 6.78 -12.86
CA ALA A 78 -7.51 6.68 -13.47
C ALA A 78 -7.67 5.40 -14.30
N ALA A 79 -6.65 5.04 -15.08
CA ALA A 79 -6.63 3.81 -15.88
C ALA A 79 -6.82 2.56 -15.02
N GLY A 80 -6.11 2.44 -13.89
CA GLY A 80 -6.28 1.31 -12.97
C GLY A 80 -7.66 1.23 -12.33
N ARG A 81 -8.28 2.37 -12.01
CA ARG A 81 -9.67 2.37 -11.50
C ARG A 81 -10.66 1.94 -12.57
N ILE A 82 -10.48 2.40 -13.81
CA ILE A 82 -11.31 1.98 -14.95
C ILE A 82 -11.16 0.48 -15.16
N ALA A 83 -9.94 -0.06 -15.16
CA ALA A 83 -9.68 -1.49 -15.28
C ALA A 83 -10.31 -2.30 -14.14
N LEU A 84 -10.17 -1.85 -12.89
CA LEU A 84 -10.77 -2.51 -11.73
C LEU A 84 -12.31 -2.53 -11.82
N GLY A 85 -12.91 -1.38 -12.16
CA GLY A 85 -14.36 -1.27 -12.32
C GLY A 85 -14.88 -2.09 -13.49
N ALA A 86 -14.18 -2.07 -14.63
CA ALA A 86 -14.51 -2.89 -15.79
C ALA A 86 -14.39 -4.39 -15.47
N GLY A 87 -13.36 -4.82 -14.74
CA GLY A 87 -13.23 -6.19 -14.26
C GLY A 87 -14.41 -6.60 -13.36
N GLY A 88 -14.85 -5.71 -12.47
CA GLY A 88 -16.06 -5.92 -11.66
C GLY A 88 -17.35 -6.04 -12.49
N ALA A 89 -17.51 -5.19 -13.51
CA ALA A 89 -18.64 -5.28 -14.44
C ALA A 89 -18.62 -6.59 -15.24
N THR A 90 -17.45 -7.01 -15.71
CA THR A 90 -17.28 -8.29 -16.40
C THR A 90 -17.60 -9.48 -15.48
N ALA A 91 -17.22 -9.44 -14.19
CA ALA A 91 -17.61 -10.47 -13.22
C ALA A 91 -19.14 -10.58 -13.06
N ILE A 92 -19.87 -9.46 -13.06
CA ILE A 92 -21.34 -9.47 -13.06
C ILE A 92 -21.88 -10.13 -14.33
N LEU A 93 -21.32 -9.81 -15.50
CA LEU A 93 -21.73 -10.43 -16.77
C LEU A 93 -21.45 -11.93 -16.80
N VAL A 94 -20.32 -12.38 -16.23
CA VAL A 94 -19.98 -13.80 -16.07
C VAL A 94 -20.95 -14.49 -15.12
N ALA A 95 -21.31 -13.88 -14.00
CA ALA A 95 -22.31 -14.41 -13.07
C ALA A 95 -23.69 -14.58 -13.71
N LEU A 96 -24.04 -13.72 -14.67
CA LEU A 96 -25.27 -13.82 -15.47
C LEU A 96 -25.16 -14.80 -16.66
N SER A 97 -23.98 -15.37 -16.88
CA SER A 97 -23.67 -16.28 -17.99
C SER A 97 -23.19 -17.64 -17.45
N PRO A 98 -24.07 -18.45 -16.83
CA PRO A 98 -23.70 -19.73 -16.24
C PRO A 98 -23.12 -20.70 -17.28
N VAL A 99 -22.19 -21.54 -16.83
CA VAL A 99 -21.62 -22.63 -17.65
C VAL A 99 -22.71 -23.67 -17.94
N PRO A 100 -22.91 -24.10 -19.20
CA PRO A 100 -23.90 -25.13 -19.55
C PRO A 100 -23.48 -26.51 -19.03
N MET A 101 -24.44 -27.43 -18.90
CA MET A 101 -24.20 -28.80 -18.40
C MET A 101 -23.33 -29.67 -19.33
N SER A 102 -23.15 -29.26 -20.59
CA SER A 102 -22.34 -29.96 -21.56
C SER A 102 -21.75 -28.98 -22.58
N GLY A 103 -20.46 -29.11 -22.88
CA GLY A 103 -19.75 -28.23 -23.82
C GLY A 103 -19.32 -26.90 -23.20
N GLY A 104 -18.65 -26.06 -24.00
CA GLY A 104 -18.18 -24.73 -23.58
C GLY A 104 -19.17 -23.61 -23.88
N SER A 105 -19.07 -22.51 -23.13
CA SER A 105 -19.83 -21.28 -23.40
C SER A 105 -18.89 -20.16 -23.83
N MET A 106 -18.97 -19.76 -25.11
CA MET A 106 -18.13 -18.68 -25.64
C MET A 106 -18.38 -17.36 -24.90
N ARG A 107 -19.63 -17.07 -24.51
CA ARG A 107 -19.97 -15.87 -23.73
C ARG A 107 -19.30 -15.87 -22.36
N HIS A 108 -19.37 -17.00 -21.66
CA HIS A 108 -18.74 -17.17 -20.36
C HIS A 108 -17.21 -17.06 -20.49
N SER A 109 -16.59 -17.84 -21.39
CA SER A 109 -15.14 -17.84 -21.58
C SER A 109 -14.58 -16.49 -22.00
N THR A 110 -15.24 -15.78 -22.93
CA THR A 110 -14.84 -14.42 -23.31
C THR A 110 -14.94 -13.46 -22.13
N GLY A 111 -16.01 -13.54 -21.33
CA GLY A 111 -16.16 -12.76 -20.10
C GLY A 111 -15.03 -13.06 -19.11
N VAL A 112 -14.76 -14.33 -18.84
CA VAL A 112 -13.70 -14.78 -17.93
C VAL A 112 -12.33 -14.26 -18.37
N VAL A 113 -11.97 -14.39 -19.64
CA VAL A 113 -10.69 -13.90 -20.18
C VAL A 113 -10.56 -12.38 -20.03
N ILE A 114 -11.60 -11.62 -20.40
CA ILE A 114 -11.61 -10.16 -20.25
C ILE A 114 -11.50 -9.77 -18.77
N GLY A 115 -12.27 -10.40 -17.90
CA GLY A 115 -12.32 -10.13 -16.47
C GLY A 115 -10.97 -10.38 -15.79
N TYR A 116 -10.40 -11.58 -15.96
CA TYR A 116 -9.09 -11.93 -15.41
C TYR A 116 -7.98 -11.03 -15.96
N SER A 117 -8.01 -10.65 -17.23
CA SER A 117 -7.03 -9.75 -17.83
C SER A 117 -7.11 -8.34 -17.23
N LEU A 118 -8.31 -7.79 -17.08
CA LEU A 118 -8.52 -6.49 -16.45
C LEU A 118 -8.06 -6.49 -14.99
N LEU A 119 -8.41 -7.54 -14.24
CA LEU A 119 -8.00 -7.73 -12.85
C LEU A 119 -6.52 -8.10 -12.69
N ALA A 120 -5.86 -8.61 -13.73
CA ALA A 120 -4.42 -8.80 -13.73
C ALA A 120 -3.68 -7.49 -14.00
N LEU A 121 -4.16 -6.66 -14.93
CA LEU A 121 -3.48 -5.44 -15.39
C LEU A 121 -3.76 -4.19 -14.53
N TRP A 122 -4.88 -4.15 -13.81
CA TRP A 122 -5.23 -2.97 -13.01
C TRP A 122 -4.16 -2.52 -12.00
N PRO A 123 -3.33 -3.38 -11.36
CA PRO A 123 -2.31 -2.94 -10.41
C PRO A 123 -1.28 -2.03 -11.09
N ALA A 124 -0.71 -2.47 -12.22
CA ALA A 124 0.25 -1.67 -12.99
C ALA A 124 -0.38 -0.37 -13.52
N LEU A 125 -1.64 -0.42 -13.96
CA LEU A 125 -2.39 0.76 -14.43
C LEU A 125 -2.81 1.71 -13.29
N ALA A 126 -2.91 1.20 -12.06
CA ALA A 126 -3.22 1.96 -10.86
C ALA A 126 -1.98 2.64 -10.27
N ALA A 127 -0.79 2.10 -10.55
CA ALA A 127 0.47 2.61 -10.04
C ALA A 127 0.69 4.08 -10.44
N ARG A 128 1.26 4.85 -9.52
CA ARG A 128 1.61 6.26 -9.77
C ARG A 128 3.09 6.47 -9.48
N ARG A 129 3.80 7.07 -10.44
CA ARG A 129 5.12 7.66 -10.18
C ARG A 129 4.89 8.99 -9.44
N SER A 130 5.05 8.98 -8.12
CA SER A 130 4.97 10.18 -7.28
C SER A 130 6.29 10.43 -6.58
N ARG A 131 6.67 11.70 -6.42
CA ARG A 131 7.81 12.15 -5.58
C ARG A 131 7.49 12.18 -4.08
N GLN A 132 6.21 12.00 -3.71
CA GLN A 132 5.76 11.92 -2.31
C GLN A 132 5.61 10.47 -1.86
N PRO A 133 5.60 10.17 -0.54
CA PRO A 133 5.40 8.82 -0.03
C PRO A 133 4.13 8.21 -0.62
N SER A 134 4.29 7.26 -1.54
CA SER A 134 3.17 6.54 -2.14
C SER A 134 2.83 5.32 -1.30
N ALA A 135 1.53 5.04 -1.22
CA ALA A 135 1.02 3.81 -0.65
C ALA A 135 1.72 2.60 -1.30
N TRP A 136 2.12 1.62 -0.47
CA TRP A 136 2.96 0.50 -0.92
C TRP A 136 2.34 -0.23 -2.12
N GLY A 137 1.03 -0.48 -2.08
CA GLY A 137 0.30 -1.13 -3.18
C GLY A 137 0.22 -0.34 -4.48
N LEU A 138 0.59 0.95 -4.48
CA LEU A 138 0.64 1.80 -5.67
C LEU A 138 2.07 2.06 -6.17
N ARG A 139 3.08 1.41 -5.56
CA ARG A 139 4.48 1.51 -6.00
C ARG A 139 4.66 0.74 -7.32
N PRO A 140 5.24 1.35 -8.38
CA PRO A 140 5.33 0.73 -9.69
C PRO A 140 6.00 -0.66 -9.71
N MET A 141 7.05 -0.87 -8.90
CA MET A 141 7.73 -2.17 -8.84
C MET A 141 6.83 -3.26 -8.28
N LEU A 142 6.22 -3.05 -7.11
CA LEU A 142 5.32 -4.03 -6.50
C LEU A 142 4.07 -4.26 -7.37
N ALA A 143 3.48 -3.19 -7.91
CA ALA A 143 2.35 -3.29 -8.81
C ALA A 143 2.68 -4.08 -10.08
N GLY A 144 3.88 -3.91 -10.64
CA GLY A 144 4.39 -4.69 -11.77
C GLY A 144 4.59 -6.16 -11.42
N MET A 145 5.19 -6.47 -10.26
CA MET A 145 5.37 -7.85 -9.78
C MET A 145 4.02 -8.56 -9.58
N VAL A 146 3.05 -7.88 -8.96
CA VAL A 146 1.71 -8.46 -8.73
C VAL A 146 0.95 -8.64 -10.04
N THR A 147 1.09 -7.71 -10.99
CA THR A 147 0.52 -7.86 -12.34
C THR A 147 1.11 -9.09 -13.03
N ALA A 148 2.44 -9.27 -12.99
CA ALA A 148 3.09 -10.44 -13.55
C ALA A 148 2.63 -11.73 -12.86
N LEU A 149 2.51 -11.74 -11.53
CA LEU A 149 2.00 -12.88 -10.77
C LEU A 149 0.57 -13.26 -11.18
N PHE A 150 -0.33 -12.28 -11.36
CA PHE A 150 -1.70 -12.55 -11.82
C PHE A 150 -1.76 -13.03 -13.26
N LEU A 151 -0.90 -12.51 -14.15
CA LEU A 151 -0.81 -13.02 -15.53
C LEU A 151 -0.28 -14.46 -15.55
N LEU A 152 0.75 -14.76 -14.76
CA LEU A 152 1.27 -16.13 -14.62
C LEU A 152 0.24 -17.08 -14.01
N GLY A 153 -0.51 -16.64 -13.00
CA GLY A 153 -1.61 -17.40 -12.42
C GLY A 153 -2.75 -17.65 -13.42
N ALA A 154 -3.06 -16.67 -14.28
CA ALA A 154 -4.04 -16.82 -15.35
C ALA A 154 -3.58 -17.81 -16.43
N LEU A 155 -2.30 -17.79 -16.80
CA LEU A 155 -1.71 -18.78 -17.69
C LEU A 155 -1.73 -20.17 -17.06
N TRP A 156 -1.36 -20.28 -15.78
CA TRP A 156 -1.43 -21.55 -15.04
C TRP A 156 -2.86 -22.11 -15.02
N PHE A 157 -3.86 -21.30 -14.68
CA PHE A 157 -5.26 -21.72 -14.73
C PHE A 157 -5.68 -22.19 -16.13
N LEU A 158 -5.26 -21.49 -17.19
CA LEU A 158 -5.59 -21.89 -18.55
C LEU A 158 -4.97 -23.24 -18.94
N GLU A 159 -3.72 -23.48 -18.55
CA GLU A 159 -3.03 -24.75 -18.77
C GLU A 159 -3.73 -25.90 -18.03
N GLU A 160 -4.05 -25.73 -16.74
CA GLU A 160 -4.77 -26.76 -15.96
C GLU A 160 -6.16 -27.06 -16.55
N LEU A 161 -6.87 -26.02 -17.01
CA LEU A 161 -8.19 -26.14 -17.60
C LEU A 161 -8.18 -26.94 -18.91
N TRP A 162 -7.13 -26.83 -19.72
CA TRP A 162 -7.00 -27.54 -20.99
C TRP A 162 -6.33 -28.90 -20.83
N GLY A 163 -5.43 -29.03 -19.86
CA GLY A 163 -4.71 -30.24 -19.52
C GLY A 163 -5.49 -31.26 -18.69
N HIS A 164 -6.73 -30.92 -18.27
CA HIS A 164 -7.52 -31.72 -17.32
C HIS A 164 -6.78 -31.96 -15.99
N GLY A 165 -6.07 -30.92 -15.53
CA GLY A 165 -5.36 -30.94 -14.26
C GLY A 165 -6.15 -30.27 -13.13
N ASP A 166 -5.45 -29.64 -12.19
CA ASP A 166 -6.03 -29.08 -10.96
C ASP A 166 -6.62 -27.67 -11.19
N ALA A 167 -7.49 -27.54 -12.20
CA ALA A 167 -8.07 -26.26 -12.64
C ALA A 167 -8.85 -25.57 -11.52
N GLY A 168 -9.52 -26.35 -10.67
CA GLY A 168 -10.22 -25.85 -9.49
C GLY A 168 -9.28 -25.18 -8.49
N VAL A 169 -8.09 -25.72 -8.24
CA VAL A 169 -7.09 -25.08 -7.37
C VAL A 169 -6.59 -23.79 -8.00
N ALA A 170 -6.20 -23.86 -9.28
CA ALA A 170 -5.62 -22.72 -9.99
C ALA A 170 -6.60 -21.54 -10.05
N GLU A 171 -7.88 -21.79 -10.34
CA GLU A 171 -8.90 -20.74 -10.33
C GLU A 171 -9.04 -20.13 -8.94
N ARG A 172 -9.22 -20.95 -7.88
CA ARG A 172 -9.38 -20.45 -6.50
C ARG A 172 -8.22 -19.56 -6.07
N VAL A 173 -6.98 -19.99 -6.34
CA VAL A 173 -5.78 -19.21 -6.00
C VAL A 173 -5.77 -17.88 -6.75
N LEU A 174 -6.02 -17.90 -8.05
CA LEU A 174 -6.02 -16.70 -8.89
C LEU A 174 -7.14 -15.73 -8.49
N THR A 175 -8.39 -16.19 -8.41
CA THR A 175 -9.54 -15.34 -8.06
C THR A 175 -9.40 -14.78 -6.64
N ALA A 176 -8.93 -15.58 -5.67
CA ALA A 176 -8.68 -15.12 -4.31
C ALA A 176 -7.59 -14.04 -4.26
N GLY A 177 -6.48 -14.28 -4.96
CA GLY A 177 -5.40 -13.30 -5.07
C GLY A 177 -5.88 -11.98 -5.67
N GLN A 178 -6.64 -12.05 -6.77
CA GLN A 178 -7.21 -10.87 -7.41
C GLN A 178 -8.24 -10.15 -6.53
N ALA A 179 -9.05 -10.87 -5.74
CA ALA A 179 -10.00 -10.28 -4.80
C ALA A 179 -9.32 -9.64 -3.57
N LEU A 180 -8.19 -10.18 -3.12
CA LEU A 180 -7.44 -9.66 -1.95
C LEU A 180 -6.63 -8.40 -2.29
N TRP A 181 -6.17 -8.24 -3.53
CA TRP A 181 -5.30 -7.12 -3.88
C TRP A 181 -5.94 -5.73 -3.73
N PRO A 182 -7.21 -5.48 -4.12
CA PRO A 182 -7.88 -4.21 -3.84
C PRO A 182 -7.89 -3.84 -2.36
N LEU A 183 -8.11 -4.83 -1.47
CA LEU A 183 -8.05 -4.65 -0.02
C LEU A 183 -6.64 -4.25 0.42
N PHE A 184 -5.61 -4.94 -0.07
CA PHE A 184 -4.22 -4.59 0.23
C PHE A 184 -3.88 -3.15 -0.18
N VAL A 185 -4.30 -2.74 -1.38
CA VAL A 185 -4.06 -1.38 -1.87
C VAL A 185 -4.79 -0.36 -1.00
N VAL A 186 -6.07 -0.58 -0.68
CA VAL A 186 -6.86 0.27 0.21
C VAL A 186 -6.20 0.40 1.59
N ALA A 187 -5.82 -0.72 2.21
CA ALA A 187 -5.13 -0.74 3.50
C ALA A 187 -3.80 0.01 3.44
N SER A 188 -3.01 -0.18 2.38
CA SER A 188 -1.74 0.53 2.19
C SER A 188 -1.94 2.05 2.07
N CYS A 189 -3.04 2.49 1.44
CA CYS A 189 -3.41 3.91 1.37
C CYS A 189 -3.83 4.47 2.73
N LEU A 190 -4.59 3.72 3.53
CA LEU A 190 -4.95 4.11 4.89
C LEU A 190 -3.71 4.25 5.78
N LEU A 191 -2.80 3.26 5.74
CA LEU A 191 -1.56 3.27 6.52
C LEU A 191 -0.63 4.43 6.16
N THR A 192 -0.68 4.90 4.91
CA THR A 192 0.09 6.07 4.44
C THR A 192 -0.60 7.39 4.79
N GLY A 193 -1.92 7.38 4.96
CA GLY A 193 -2.71 8.54 5.38
C GLY A 193 -2.77 8.77 6.89
N LEU A 194 -2.40 7.77 7.71
CA LEU A 194 -2.31 7.92 9.16
C LEU A 194 -1.17 8.90 9.55
N PRO A 195 -1.41 9.88 10.43
CA PRO A 195 -0.43 10.89 10.85
C PRO A 195 0.88 10.38 11.51
N GLY A 196 1.13 9.08 11.57
CA GLY A 196 2.23 8.47 12.33
C GLY A 196 3.37 7.84 11.52
N ARG A 197 3.34 7.89 10.18
CA ARG A 197 4.41 7.33 9.32
C ARG A 197 4.93 8.32 8.27
N ALA A 198 5.15 9.57 8.66
CA ALA A 198 6.04 10.42 7.89
C ALA A 198 7.49 9.92 8.10
N PRO A 199 8.29 9.70 7.04
CA PRO A 199 9.73 9.73 7.20
C PRO A 199 10.07 11.09 7.84
N VAL A 200 10.90 11.08 8.87
CA VAL A 200 11.45 12.31 9.47
C VAL A 200 12.24 13.05 8.38
N GLY A 201 11.57 13.96 7.67
CA GLY A 201 12.12 14.58 6.48
C GLY A 201 11.30 15.77 6.03
N LEU A 202 11.81 16.96 6.36
CA LEU A 202 11.48 18.24 5.75
C LEU A 202 10.02 18.69 5.96
N ALA A 203 9.67 18.98 7.21
CA ALA A 203 8.69 20.02 7.46
C ALA A 203 9.19 21.30 6.77
N ARG A 204 8.46 21.69 5.72
CA ARG A 204 8.61 22.93 4.97
C ARG A 204 8.61 24.08 5.96
N ARG A 205 9.80 24.53 6.40
CA ARG A 205 9.95 25.76 7.16
C ARG A 205 9.52 26.90 6.25
N ASP A 206 8.51 27.64 6.69
CA ASP A 206 8.19 28.93 6.12
C ASP A 206 9.40 29.86 6.34
N PRO A 207 10.09 30.33 5.27
CA PRO A 207 11.26 31.20 5.40
C PRO A 207 10.94 32.52 6.12
N ALA A 208 9.68 32.97 6.10
CA ALA A 208 9.25 34.20 6.73
C ALA A 208 9.19 34.05 8.26
N ALA A 209 8.66 32.93 8.76
CA ALA A 209 8.58 32.66 10.20
C ALA A 209 9.97 32.49 10.86
N VAL A 210 10.97 32.04 10.08
CA VAL A 210 12.38 31.97 10.54
C VAL A 210 13.02 33.36 10.56
N ARG A 211 12.69 34.24 9.60
CA ARG A 211 13.20 35.63 9.57
C ARG A 211 12.65 36.49 10.70
N ASP A 212 11.40 36.30 11.09
CA ASP A 212 10.82 37.09 12.19
C ASP A 212 11.29 36.60 13.57
N ALA A 213 11.69 35.33 13.67
CA ALA A 213 12.32 34.76 14.87
C ALA A 213 13.82 35.08 15.00
N TRP A 214 14.50 35.38 13.90
CA TRP A 214 15.88 35.89 13.85
C TRP A 214 15.86 37.39 13.56
N GLY A 215 15.75 38.20 14.62
CA GLY A 215 15.95 39.64 14.50
C GLY A 215 17.25 39.97 13.74
N ASP A 216 17.24 41.07 12.99
CA ASP A 216 18.30 41.63 12.14
C ASP A 216 19.59 41.96 12.93
N GLY A 217 20.22 40.94 13.50
CA GLY A 217 21.51 41.01 14.16
C GLY A 217 22.59 40.70 13.13
N ARG A 218 23.07 41.73 12.43
CA ARG A 218 24.34 41.67 11.71
C ARG A 218 25.45 41.37 12.72
N VAL A 219 25.79 40.09 12.88
CA VAL A 219 27.00 39.70 13.62
C VAL A 219 28.15 39.66 12.63
N GLN A 220 29.08 40.58 12.86
CA GLN A 220 30.34 40.74 12.17
C GLN A 220 31.13 39.43 12.13
N ALA A 221 31.71 39.14 10.96
CA ALA A 221 32.78 38.17 10.85
C ALA A 221 33.97 38.65 11.72
N GLY A 222 34.27 37.90 12.77
CA GLY A 222 35.41 38.17 13.64
C GLY A 222 35.84 36.91 14.41
N GLY A 223 37.08 36.47 14.16
CA GLY A 223 37.85 35.63 15.07
C GLY A 223 37.73 34.12 14.87
N MET A 224 38.66 33.55 14.11
CA MET A 224 39.05 32.14 14.24
C MET A 224 39.55 31.88 15.66
N SER A 225 38.73 31.22 16.48
CA SER A 225 39.14 30.61 17.75
C SER A 225 38.72 29.15 17.71
N ALA A 226 39.57 28.25 18.22
CA ALA A 226 39.49 26.80 18.10
C ALA A 226 38.10 26.27 18.48
N LYS A 227 37.23 26.08 17.48
CA LYS A 227 35.85 25.65 17.70
C LYS A 227 35.83 24.13 17.76
N THR A 228 35.48 23.61 18.94
CA THR A 228 35.05 22.23 19.15
C THR A 228 34.14 21.78 18.00
N LEU A 229 34.30 20.52 17.60
CA LEU A 229 33.61 19.95 16.43
C LEU A 229 32.10 20.14 16.51
N VAL A 230 31.51 19.97 17.69
CA VAL A 230 30.08 20.12 17.97
C VAL A 230 29.89 20.99 19.21
N THR A 231 28.99 21.96 19.13
CA THR A 231 28.55 22.75 20.30
C THR A 231 27.05 22.53 20.48
N VAL A 232 26.65 21.99 21.62
CA VAL A 232 25.25 21.80 21.98
C VAL A 232 24.86 22.86 23.01
N HIS A 233 23.94 23.74 22.62
CA HIS A 233 23.51 24.89 23.43
C HIS A 233 22.58 24.48 24.58
N ALA A 234 22.26 25.44 25.45
CA ALA A 234 21.36 25.25 26.59
C ALA A 234 19.96 24.80 26.15
N VAL A 235 19.24 24.14 27.06
CA VAL A 235 17.86 23.71 26.83
C VAL A 235 16.98 24.93 26.63
N VAL A 236 16.26 24.95 25.51
CA VAL A 236 15.20 25.92 25.23
C VAL A 236 13.89 25.35 25.78
N PRO A 237 13.28 26.01 26.78
CA PRO A 237 12.03 25.54 27.37
C PRO A 237 10.85 25.68 26.39
N GLY A 238 9.91 24.75 26.44
CA GLY A 238 8.71 24.76 25.61
C GLY A 238 7.90 23.46 25.76
N PRO A 239 6.77 23.30 25.04
CA PRO A 239 5.96 22.07 25.06
C PRO A 239 6.74 20.81 24.68
N ARG A 240 7.83 21.00 23.93
CA ARG A 240 8.87 20.01 23.68
C ARG A 240 10.23 20.71 23.85
N PRO A 241 10.89 20.58 25.00
CA PRO A 241 12.22 21.15 25.22
C PRO A 241 13.21 20.62 24.18
N PHE A 242 14.13 21.48 23.73
CA PHE A 242 15.13 21.10 22.75
C PHE A 242 16.43 21.87 22.98
N ARG A 243 17.55 21.35 22.48
CA ARG A 243 18.85 22.04 22.44
C ARG A 243 19.21 22.37 20.99
N ARG A 244 19.82 23.53 20.75
CA ARG A 244 20.35 23.90 19.43
C ARG A 244 21.74 23.30 19.26
N VAL A 245 22.02 22.69 18.11
CA VAL A 245 23.31 22.06 17.81
C VAL A 245 24.04 22.87 16.74
N GLU A 246 25.30 23.18 16.98
CA GLU A 246 26.22 23.74 15.98
C GLU A 246 27.32 22.72 15.69
N ILE A 247 27.69 22.55 14.42
CA ILE A 247 28.77 21.66 13.99
C ILE A 247 29.78 22.53 13.23
N GLN A 248 31.03 22.56 13.68
CA GLN A 248 32.10 23.39 13.14
C GLN A 248 31.72 24.88 13.03
N GLY A 249 30.87 25.35 13.95
CA GLY A 249 30.34 26.71 13.96
C GLY A 249 29.19 26.99 13.00
N TYR A 250 28.69 25.98 12.27
CA TYR A 250 27.48 26.07 11.46
C TYR A 250 26.27 25.51 12.21
N ASP A 251 25.13 26.18 12.09
CA ASP A 251 23.89 25.71 12.69
C ASP A 251 23.44 24.37 12.07
N ALA A 252 23.34 23.34 12.92
CA ALA A 252 22.90 22.02 12.54
C ALA A 252 21.40 21.79 12.76
N GLY A 253 20.75 22.58 13.62
CA GLY A 253 19.34 22.48 13.95
C GLY A 253 19.05 22.01 15.37
N PRO A 254 17.77 21.78 15.70
CA PRO A 254 17.35 21.36 17.03
C PRO A 254 17.56 19.86 17.26
N ALA A 255 18.05 19.51 18.45
CA ALA A 255 18.07 18.16 18.99
C ALA A 255 17.09 18.07 20.17
N PHE A 256 16.33 16.98 20.26
CA PHE A 256 15.40 16.74 21.36
C PHE A 256 15.93 15.70 22.36
N ARG A 257 17.02 15.02 22.01
CA ARG A 257 17.73 14.00 22.78
C ARG A 257 19.14 13.80 22.23
N ALA A 258 19.99 13.11 22.98
CA ALA A 258 21.39 12.87 22.60
C ALA A 258 21.56 12.20 21.23
N GLU A 259 20.66 11.27 20.87
CA GLU A 259 20.74 10.59 19.56
C GLU A 259 20.50 11.52 18.36
N ASP A 260 19.77 12.62 18.57
CA ASP A 260 19.56 13.61 17.51
C ASP A 260 20.85 14.37 17.22
N VAL A 261 21.69 14.60 18.24
CA VAL A 261 23.01 15.23 18.07
C VAL A 261 23.91 14.34 17.21
N LEU A 262 23.99 13.05 17.52
CA LEU A 262 24.76 12.07 16.72
C LEU A 262 24.22 11.95 15.29
N ARG A 263 22.90 11.99 15.11
CA ARG A 263 22.28 11.99 13.79
C ARG A 263 22.68 13.24 12.99
N LEU A 264 22.62 14.42 13.59
CA LEU A 264 23.03 15.68 12.94
C LEU A 264 24.51 15.68 12.54
N CYS A 265 25.36 15.06 13.36
CA CYS A 265 26.78 14.85 13.04
C CYS A 265 26.96 13.92 11.83
N ARG A 266 26.24 12.80 11.83
CA ARG A 266 26.27 11.82 10.74
C ARG A 266 25.81 12.40 9.41
N ASP A 267 24.77 13.21 9.43
CA ASP A 267 24.24 13.89 8.23
C ASP A 267 25.26 14.87 7.61
N ARG A 268 26.29 15.27 8.37
CA ARG A 268 27.44 16.08 7.91
C ARG A 268 28.74 15.28 7.72
N GLY A 269 28.67 13.95 7.74
CA GLY A 269 29.82 13.08 7.51
C GLY A 269 30.70 12.83 8.74
N HIS A 270 30.26 13.22 9.93
CA HIS A 270 30.95 12.91 11.19
C HIS A 270 30.34 11.66 11.83
N HIS A 271 30.90 10.50 11.50
CA HIS A 271 30.35 9.19 11.88
C HIS A 271 30.79 8.70 13.27
N ASP A 272 31.95 9.14 13.74
CA ASP A 272 32.61 8.63 14.96
C ASP A 272 32.60 9.66 16.11
N VAL A 273 31.57 10.50 16.17
CA VAL A 273 31.46 11.52 17.23
C VAL A 273 31.16 10.86 18.57
N ASN A 274 32.04 11.08 19.55
CA ASN A 274 31.82 10.70 20.94
C ASN A 274 31.24 11.87 21.73
N LEU A 275 30.01 11.73 22.25
CA LEU A 275 29.33 12.79 23.03
C LEU A 275 29.98 13.09 24.38
N ASP A 276 30.77 12.15 24.90
CA ASP A 276 31.48 12.27 26.18
C ASP A 276 32.90 12.85 26.00
N ASP A 277 33.36 13.03 24.76
CA ASP A 277 34.67 13.58 24.45
C ASP A 277 34.60 15.12 24.38
N PRO A 278 35.16 15.86 25.35
CA PRO A 278 35.11 17.33 25.38
C PRO A 278 35.93 17.97 24.25
N ALA A 279 36.83 17.23 23.60
CA ALA A 279 37.52 17.70 22.40
C ALA A 279 36.60 17.73 21.16
N GLN A 280 35.53 16.93 21.18
CA GLN A 280 34.57 16.80 20.08
C GLN A 280 33.25 17.50 20.35
N VAL A 281 32.76 17.50 21.59
CA VAL A 281 31.45 18.04 21.95
C VAL A 281 31.55 18.97 23.15
N THR A 282 31.11 20.22 22.95
CA THR A 282 30.95 21.20 24.03
C THR A 282 29.48 21.31 24.39
N TRP A 283 29.13 20.97 25.63
CA TRP A 283 27.80 21.17 26.19
C TRP A 283 27.71 22.53 26.90
N VAL A 284 26.74 23.35 26.54
CA VAL A 284 26.45 24.64 27.18
C VAL A 284 25.16 24.50 27.98
N GLY A 285 25.17 24.85 29.27
CA GLY A 285 23.98 24.78 30.12
C GLY A 285 23.47 23.35 30.38
N GLY A 286 24.38 22.41 30.68
CA GLY A 286 24.08 21.04 31.08
C GLY A 286 25.00 20.03 30.40
N ASP A 287 24.53 18.78 30.28
CA ASP A 287 25.25 17.65 29.70
C ASP A 287 24.36 16.81 28.76
N ALA A 288 24.90 15.67 28.29
CA ALA A 288 24.19 14.74 27.41
C ALA A 288 22.93 14.11 28.02
N ALA A 289 22.77 14.15 29.35
CA ALA A 289 21.62 13.58 30.06
C ALA A 289 20.52 14.63 30.36
N THR A 290 20.86 15.92 30.30
CA THR A 290 19.97 17.00 30.75
C THR A 290 19.17 17.61 29.59
N TRP A 291 17.87 17.34 29.51
CA TRP A 291 16.99 17.77 28.41
C TRP A 291 15.71 18.50 28.83
N SER A 292 15.48 18.70 30.12
CA SER A 292 14.30 19.37 30.70
C SER A 292 14.68 20.22 31.90
#